data_AF-A0A0G1M4X9-F1
#
_entry.id   AF-A0A0G1M4X9-F1
#
_cell.length_a   1.000
_cell.length_b   1.000
_cell.length_c   1.000
_cell.angle_alpha   90.00
_cell.angle_beta   90.00
_cell.angle_gamma   90.00
#
_symmetry.space_group_name_H-M   'P 1'
#
loop_
_entity.id
_entity.type
_entity.pdbx_description
1 polymer ?
#
loop_
_entity_poly.entity_id
_entity_poly.type
_entity_poly.pdbx_seq_one_letter_code
_entity_poly.pdbx_strand_id
1 'polypeptide(L)' 'MRAKVKHICGQCDETFTSELAYLKHLCPASGRTPRNLGALSPKTKAASVLEKKILAAVQIARVTKKQYNA' A
#
# COMPACT_ATOMS: atom_id res chain seq x y z
N MET A 1 -5.39 -31.13 9.56
CA MET A 1 -5.59 -30.08 10.58
C MET A 1 -5.63 -28.73 9.87
N ARG A 2 -6.72 -27.96 9.93
CA ARG A 2 -6.79 -26.62 9.32
C ARG A 2 -6.01 -25.65 10.22
N ALA A 3 -4.97 -25.00 9.70
CA ALA A 3 -4.25 -23.96 10.44
C ALA A 3 -5.20 -22.80 10.76
N LYS A 4 -5.39 -22.48 12.04
CA LYS A 4 -6.11 -21.26 12.43
C LYS A 4 -5.19 -20.09 12.12
N VAL A 5 -5.58 -19.25 11.17
CA VAL A 5 -4.89 -17.99 10.89
C VAL A 5 -5.02 -17.11 12.13
N LYS A 6 -3.88 -16.63 12.64
CA LYS A 6 -3.82 -15.67 13.75
C LYS A 6 -3.63 -14.27 13.15
N HIS A 7 -4.30 -13.29 13.71
CA HIS A 7 -4.12 -11.89 13.32
C HIS A 7 -3.26 -11.20 14.37
N ILE A 8 -2.18 -10.53 13.96
CA ILE A 8 -1.22 -9.91 14.88
C ILE A 8 -1.20 -8.41 14.64
N CYS A 9 -1.28 -7.62 15.71
CA CYS A 9 -1.08 -6.17 15.64
C CYS A 9 0.41 -5.86 15.59
N GLY A 10 0.92 -5.38 14.45
CA GLY A 10 2.35 -5.05 14.29
C GLY A 10 2.82 -3.79 15.05
N GLN A 11 2.01 -3.23 15.94
CA GLN A 11 2.35 -2.05 16.75
C GLN A 11 2.43 -2.34 18.25
N CYS A 12 1.72 -3.37 18.73
CA CYS A 12 1.74 -3.78 20.14
C CYS A 12 1.88 -5.31 20.32
N ASP A 13 2.15 -6.04 19.23
CA ASP A 13 2.31 -7.50 19.14
C ASP A 13 1.15 -8.33 19.71
N GLU A 14 -0.01 -7.72 19.88
CA GLU A 14 -1.21 -8.38 20.37
C GLU A 14 -1.75 -9.37 19.32
N THR A 15 -2.03 -10.60 19.76
CA THR A 15 -2.42 -11.71 18.88
C THR A 15 -3.88 -12.07 19.07
N PHE A 16 -4.64 -12.08 17.97
CA PHE A 16 -6.06 -12.37 17.93
C PHE A 16 -6.33 -13.67 17.17
N THR A 17 -7.25 -14.45 17.71
CA THR A 17 -7.78 -15.68 17.06
C THR A 17 -8.98 -15.42 16.16
N SER A 18 -9.55 -14.20 16.24
CA SER A 18 -10.71 -13.76 15.47
C SER A 18 -10.37 -12.50 14.68
N GLU A 19 -10.70 -12.50 13.39
CA GLU A 19 -10.53 -11.34 12.51
C GLU A 19 -11.30 -10.12 13.02
N LEU A 20 -12.54 -10.33 13.50
CA LEU A 20 -13.37 -9.23 14.00
C LEU A 20 -12.76 -8.56 15.23
N ALA A 21 -12.13 -9.35 16.11
CA ALA A 21 -11.43 -8.82 17.29
C ALA A 21 -10.22 -7.98 16.86
N TYR A 22 -9.44 -8.48 15.90
CA TYR A 22 -8.32 -7.74 15.31
C TYR A 22 -8.75 -6.42 14.65
N LEU A 23 -9.82 -6.43 13.85
CA LEU A 23 -10.28 -5.22 13.15
C LEU A 23 -10.82 -4.12 14.08
N LYS A 24 -11.35 -4.51 15.25
CA LYS A 24 -11.86 -3.59 16.27
C LYS A 24 -10.81 -3.18 17.31
N HIS A 25 -9.68 -3.89 17.38
CA HIS A 25 -8.61 -3.56 18.31
C HIS A 25 -8.13 -2.13 18.11
N LEU A 26 -8.15 -1.34 19.19
CA LEU A 26 -7.58 0.00 19.25
C LEU A 26 -6.17 -0.13 19.84
N CYS A 27 -5.14 0.11 19.02
CA CYS A 27 -3.77 -0.08 19.47
C CYS A 27 -3.41 0.95 20.55
N PRO A 28 -2.92 0.54 21.75
CA PRO A 28 -2.53 1.47 22.79
C PRO A 28 -1.30 2.30 22.41
N ALA A 29 -0.44 1.77 21.54
CA ALA A 29 0.77 2.47 21.09
C ALA A 29 0.46 3.60 20.09
N SER A 30 -0.54 3.43 19.22
CA SER A 30 -0.84 4.40 18.14
C SER A 30 -2.19 5.09 18.26
N GLY A 31 -3.07 4.59 19.13
CA GLY A 31 -4.47 5.02 19.22
C GLY A 31 -5.28 4.74 17.94
N ARG A 32 -4.84 3.82 17.07
CA ARG A 32 -5.51 3.50 15.79
C ARG A 32 -5.89 2.03 15.70
N THR A 33 -6.94 1.76 14.94
CA THR A 33 -7.35 0.38 14.63
C THR A 33 -6.75 -0.09 13.30
N PRO A 34 -6.50 -1.41 13.12
CA PRO A 34 -5.93 -1.95 11.87
C PRO A 34 -6.75 -1.63 10.62
N ARG A 35 -8.07 -1.49 10.76
CA ARG A 35 -8.96 -1.05 9.67
C ARG A 35 -8.56 0.30 9.07
N ASN A 36 -7.94 1.17 9.86
CA ASN A 36 -7.44 2.48 9.41
C ASN A 36 -6.00 2.42 8.87
N LEU A 37 -5.27 1.33 9.09
CA LEU A 37 -3.92 1.14 8.52
C LEU A 37 -3.99 0.72 7.04
N GLY A 38 -5.06 0.03 6.62
CA GLY A 38 -5.31 -0.31 5.21
C GLY A 38 -5.57 0.90 4.29
N ALA A 39 -5.82 2.09 4.86
CA ALA A 39 -5.90 3.35 4.11
C ALA A 39 -4.53 3.98 3.83
N LEU A 40 -3.43 3.35 4.26
CA LEU A 40 -2.12 3.54 3.65
C LEU A 40 -2.07 2.78 2.33
N SER A 41 -2.97 3.13 1.40
CA SER A 41 -2.49 3.21 0.03
C SER A 41 -1.26 4.11 0.07
N PRO A 42 -0.14 3.78 -0.59
CA PRO A 42 0.81 4.82 -0.96
C PRO A 42 0.07 5.73 -1.94
N LYS A 43 -0.78 6.63 -1.43
CA LYS A 43 -1.03 7.92 -2.06
C LYS A 43 0.27 8.68 -1.84
N THR A 44 1.30 8.32 -2.62
CA THR A 44 2.40 9.21 -2.94
C THR A 44 1.76 10.44 -3.58
N LYS A 45 1.37 11.37 -2.70
CA LYS A 45 0.94 12.70 -3.11
C LYS A 45 2.18 13.33 -3.75
N ALA A 46 2.00 13.68 -5.02
CA ALA A 46 2.98 14.27 -5.92
C ALA A 46 4.13 13.34 -6.31
N ALA A 47 3.98 12.68 -7.47
CA ALA A 47 5.13 12.34 -8.29
C ALA A 47 6.02 13.58 -8.39
N SER A 48 7.26 13.44 -7.95
CA SER A 48 8.27 14.49 -7.99
C SER A 48 8.39 15.04 -9.40
N VAL A 49 8.84 16.29 -9.55
CA VAL A 49 9.07 16.91 -10.87
C VAL A 49 9.95 16.01 -11.76
N LEU A 50 10.84 15.23 -11.14
CA LEU A 50 11.69 14.26 -11.81
C LEU A 50 10.91 13.06 -12.38
N GLU A 51 10.02 12.45 -11.62
CA GLU A 51 9.18 11.32 -12.08
C GLU A 51 8.31 11.71 -13.28
N LYS A 52 7.77 12.93 -13.29
CA LYS A 52 7.00 13.45 -14.44
C LYS A 52 7.86 13.60 -15.71
N LYS A 53 9.11 14.05 -15.58
CA LYS A 53 10.04 14.16 -16.71
C LYS A 53 10.41 12.79 -17.30
N ILE A 54 10.63 11.80 -16.43
CA ILE A 54 10.94 10.42 -16.86
C ILE A 54 9.76 9.85 -17.66
N LEU A 55 8.53 10.02 -17.18
CA LEU A 55 7.33 9.54 -17.88
C LEU A 55 7.16 10.21 -19.26
N ALA A 56 7.38 11.53 -19.36
CA ALA A 56 7.31 12.25 -20.62
C ALA A 56 8.36 11.76 -21.63
N ALA A 57 9.61 11.55 -21.19
CA ALA A 57 10.68 11.03 -22.05
C ALA A 57 10.35 9.62 -22.58
N VAL A 58 9.80 8.75 -21.72
CA VAL A 58 9.37 7.40 -22.12
C VAL A 58 8.23 7.43 -23.14
N GLN A 59 7.28 8.35 -22.99
CA GLN A 59 6.19 8.51 -23.97
C GLN A 59 6.71 8.97 -25.34
N ILE A 60 7.63 9.95 -25.38
CA ILE A 60 8.24 10.44 -26.61
C ILE A 60 9.03 9.32 -27.32
N ALA A 61 9.82 8.54 -26.57
CA ALA A 61 10.57 7.40 -27.11
C ALA A 61 9.64 6.31 -27.71
N ARG A 62 8.46 6.08 -27.11
CA ARG A 62 7.47 5.13 -27.64
C ARG A 62 6.83 5.64 -28.93
N VAL A 63 6.47 6.93 -28.98
CA VAL A 63 5.86 7.53 -30.18
C VAL A 63 6.83 7.55 -31.35
N THR A 64 8.09 7.94 -31.11
CA THR A 64 9.15 7.94 -32.14
C THR A 64 9.44 6.53 -32.66
N LYS A 65 9.52 5.53 -31.79
CA LYS A 65 9.65 4.12 -32.21
C LYS A 65 8.46 3.62 -33.03
N LYS A 66 7.24 4.09 -32.71
CA LYS A 66 6.02 3.74 -33.48
C LYS A 66 6.02 4.41 -34.86
N GLN A 67 6.51 5.63 -34.98
CA GLN A 67 6.62 6.33 -36.28
C GLN A 67 7.70 5.74 -37.19
N TYR A 68 8.81 5.23 -36.63
CA TYR A 68 9.87 4.60 -37.42
C TYR A 68 9.50 3.20 -37.93
N ASN A 69 8.62 2.48 -37.22
CA ASN A 69 8.16 1.13 -37.57
C ASN A 69 6.81 1.12 -38.32
N ALA A 70 6.34 2.27 -38.83
CA ALA A 70 5.12 2.41 -39.63
C ALA A 70 5.49 2.75 -41.08
#